data_AF-A0A2N9P9Q4-F1
#
_entry.id   AF-A0A2N9P9Q4-F1
#
_cell.length_a   1.000
_cell.length_b   1.000
_cell.length_c   1.000
_cell.angle_alpha   90.00
_cell.angle_beta   90.00
_cell.angle_gamma   90.00
#
_symmetry.space_group_name_H-M   'P 1'
#
loop_
_entity.id
_entity.type
_entity.pdbx_description
1 polymer ?
#
loop_
_entity_poly.entity_id
_entity_poly.type
_entity_poly.pdbx_seq_one_letter_code
_entity_poly.pdbx_strand_id
1 'polypeptide(L)'
;MKTKKPPIYDPNGEITPFQIQSIRQLCNFNEEEKNKLILQATNGKTSSLKALKQAQAIEIIKQFSGNENKTIAKQVVTEFWAYYYKENTQHRYILSLLIQLGWSVKSNKYGEIADLNRFSDWLKSRRSPVQKPLKSMSPEEISKIISALESMIVKNYELL
;
A
#
# COMPACT_ATOMS: atom_id res chain seq x y z
N MET A 1 -4.10 -1.68 -23.53
CA MET A 1 -4.93 -1.40 -22.34
C MET A 1 -4.45 -0.10 -21.71
N LYS A 2 -5.29 0.94 -21.60
CA LYS A 2 -4.91 2.20 -20.93
C LYS A 2 -4.77 1.93 -19.43
N THR A 3 -3.55 1.79 -18.93
CA THR A 3 -3.29 1.68 -17.49
C THR A 3 -3.68 3.01 -16.85
N LYS A 4 -4.79 3.04 -16.10
CA LYS A 4 -5.13 4.21 -15.27
C LYS A 4 -3.93 4.48 -14.35
N LYS A 5 -3.47 5.73 -14.32
CA LYS A 5 -2.39 6.15 -13.41
C LYS A 5 -2.75 5.67 -12.00
N PRO A 6 -1.81 5.08 -11.25
CA PRO A 6 -2.09 4.66 -9.88
C PRO A 6 -2.56 5.89 -9.10
N PRO A 7 -3.65 5.77 -8.33
CA PRO A 7 -4.17 6.90 -7.57
C PRO A 7 -3.11 7.35 -6.56
N ILE A 8 -2.69 8.60 -6.69
CA ILE A 8 -1.85 9.26 -5.69
C ILE A 8 -2.77 9.59 -4.52
N TYR A 9 -2.31 9.34 -3.29
CA TYR A 9 -3.08 9.74 -2.12
C TYR A 9 -3.14 11.26 -2.05
N ASP A 10 -4.37 11.79 -2.03
CA ASP A 10 -4.66 13.18 -1.79
C ASP A 10 -5.81 13.22 -0.77
N PRO A 11 -5.59 13.71 0.46
CA PRO A 11 -6.64 13.80 1.48
C PRO A 11 -7.92 14.47 0.99
N ASN A 12 -7.81 15.45 0.09
CA ASN A 12 -8.93 16.18 -0.50
C ASN A 12 -9.35 15.66 -1.87
N GLY A 13 -8.61 14.69 -2.41
CA GLY A 13 -8.85 14.12 -3.73
C GLY A 13 -10.06 13.18 -3.76
N GLU A 14 -10.39 12.77 -4.99
CA GLU A 14 -11.47 11.82 -5.25
C GLU A 14 -11.18 10.46 -4.60
N ILE A 15 -12.22 9.83 -4.04
CA ILE A 15 -12.12 8.47 -3.54
C ILE A 15 -11.62 7.51 -4.63
N THR A 16 -10.73 6.61 -4.24
CA THR A 16 -10.18 5.62 -5.17
C THR A 16 -11.12 4.43 -5.33
N PRO A 17 -11.14 3.75 -6.50
CA PRO A 17 -11.89 2.50 -6.66
C PRO A 17 -11.54 1.44 -5.62
N PHE A 18 -10.28 1.42 -5.16
CA PHE A 18 -9.82 0.52 -4.11
C PHE A 18 -10.46 0.82 -2.75
N GLN A 19 -10.54 2.10 -2.35
CA GLN A 19 -11.25 2.51 -1.13
C GLN A 19 -12.74 2.19 -1.20
N ILE A 20 -13.39 2.42 -2.35
CA ILE A 20 -14.81 2.06 -2.56
C ILE A 20 -15.01 0.56 -2.35
N GLN A 21 -14.19 -0.27 -2.99
CA GLN A 21 -14.28 -1.72 -2.87
C GLN A 21 -14.04 -2.19 -1.44
N SER A 22 -13.07 -1.60 -0.76
CA SER A 22 -12.72 -1.95 0.62
C SER A 22 -13.84 -1.61 1.60
N ILE A 23 -14.44 -0.41 1.50
CA ILE A 23 -15.58 -0.04 2.35
C ILE A 23 -16.76 -1.00 2.15
N ARG A 24 -17.03 -1.40 0.89
CA ARG A 24 -18.08 -2.39 0.60
C ARG A 24 -17.79 -3.75 1.23
N GLN A 25 -16.55 -4.22 1.15
CA GLN A 25 -16.14 -5.47 1.78
C GLN A 25 -16.24 -5.41 3.30
N LEU A 26 -15.83 -4.30 3.92
CA LEU A 26 -15.90 -4.10 5.37
C LEU A 26 -17.33 -4.11 5.89
N CYS A 27 -18.29 -3.62 5.09
CA CYS A 27 -19.72 -3.64 5.43
C CYS A 27 -20.41 -4.94 4.98
N ASN A 28 -19.68 -6.00 4.59
CA ASN A 28 -20.26 -7.23 4.03
C ASN A 28 -21.27 -6.99 2.90
N PHE A 29 -21.05 -5.94 2.11
CA PHE A 29 -21.97 -5.46 1.06
C PHE A 29 -23.37 -5.06 1.55
N ASN A 30 -23.58 -4.87 2.85
CA ASN A 30 -24.80 -4.34 3.42
C ASN A 30 -24.95 -2.84 3.10
N GLU A 31 -26.05 -2.49 2.44
CA GLU A 31 -26.31 -1.14 1.97
C GLU A 31 -26.69 -0.15 3.08
N GLU A 32 -27.44 -0.61 4.09
CA GLU A 32 -27.89 0.23 5.20
C GLU A 32 -26.74 0.62 6.12
N GLU A 33 -25.91 -0.36 6.51
CA GLU A 33 -24.73 -0.12 7.35
C GLU A 33 -23.75 0.83 6.65
N LYS A 34 -23.47 0.57 5.36
CA LYS A 34 -22.67 1.44 4.50
C LYS A 34 -23.22 2.87 4.50
N ASN A 35 -24.53 3.07 4.26
CA ASN A 35 -25.13 4.41 4.21
C ASN A 35 -25.02 5.14 5.54
N LYS A 36 -25.25 4.46 6.67
CA LYS A 36 -25.13 5.02 8.03
C LYS A 36 -23.71 5.55 8.29
N LEU A 37 -22.68 4.78 7.91
CA LEU A 37 -21.28 5.15 8.10
C LEU A 37 -20.86 6.34 7.24
N ILE A 38 -21.32 6.38 5.99
CA ILE A 38 -21.03 7.50 5.08
C ILE A 38 -21.69 8.77 5.61
N LEU A 39 -22.93 8.70 6.08
CA LEU A 39 -23.61 9.84 6.70
C LEU A 39 -22.88 10.32 7.95
N GLN A 40 -22.40 9.40 8.79
CA GLN A 40 -21.62 9.74 9.98
C GLN A 40 -20.29 10.42 9.62
N ALA A 41 -19.53 9.87 8.66
CA ALA A 41 -18.24 10.43 8.22
C ALA A 41 -18.37 11.74 7.42
N THR A 42 -19.56 12.05 6.90
CA THR A 42 -19.82 13.25 6.10
C THR A 42 -20.66 14.29 6.84
N ASN A 43 -20.96 14.07 8.13
CA ASN A 43 -21.89 14.88 8.92
C ASN A 43 -23.23 15.10 8.20
N GLY A 44 -23.78 14.04 7.62
CA GLY A 44 -25.07 14.02 6.94
C GLY A 44 -25.10 14.60 5.52
N LYS A 45 -23.94 14.99 4.95
CA LYS A 45 -23.91 15.62 3.62
C LYS A 45 -24.21 14.67 2.47
N THR A 46 -23.89 13.39 2.59
CA THR A 46 -24.13 12.40 1.52
C THR A 46 -24.17 10.97 2.05
N SER A 47 -24.83 10.09 1.32
CA SER A 47 -24.79 8.63 1.49
C SER A 47 -24.06 7.92 0.33
N SER A 48 -23.51 8.67 -0.62
CA SER A 48 -22.84 8.11 -1.79
C SER A 48 -21.34 7.92 -1.56
N LEU A 49 -20.84 6.70 -1.82
CA LEU A 49 -19.41 6.41 -1.75
C LEU A 49 -18.57 7.30 -2.66
N LYS A 50 -19.07 7.66 -3.85
CA LYS A 50 -18.33 8.48 -4.83
C LYS A 50 -18.16 9.94 -4.42
N ALA A 51 -18.97 10.41 -3.46
CA ALA A 51 -18.91 11.77 -2.95
C ALA A 51 -17.97 11.92 -1.75
N LEU A 52 -17.37 10.81 -1.28
CA LEU A 52 -16.37 10.83 -0.23
C LEU A 52 -15.04 11.35 -0.74
N LYS A 53 -14.34 12.08 0.12
CA LYS A 53 -12.91 12.35 -0.02
C LYS A 53 -12.09 11.16 0.48
N GLN A 54 -10.85 11.03 0.01
CA GLN A 54 -9.96 9.95 0.45
C GLN A 54 -9.73 9.95 1.97
N ALA A 55 -9.62 11.11 2.61
CA ALA A 55 -9.49 11.21 4.07
C ALA A 55 -10.70 10.63 4.82
N GLN A 56 -11.92 10.95 4.36
CA GLN A 56 -13.16 10.43 4.95
C GLN A 56 -13.29 8.92 4.73
N ALA A 57 -12.89 8.43 3.56
CA ALA A 57 -12.85 7.00 3.28
C ALA A 57 -11.88 6.27 4.23
N ILE A 58 -10.71 6.85 4.50
CA ILE A 58 -9.75 6.31 5.46
C ILE A 58 -10.30 6.31 6.89
N GLU A 59 -11.01 7.36 7.30
CA GLU A 59 -11.66 7.41 8.63
C GLU A 59 -12.69 6.30 8.81
N ILE A 60 -13.56 6.08 7.82
CA ILE A 60 -14.51 4.97 7.82
C ILE A 60 -13.74 3.65 7.97
N ILE A 61 -12.71 3.43 7.16
CA ILE A 61 -11.93 2.20 7.19
C ILE A 61 -11.20 2.00 8.54
N LYS A 62 -10.70 3.07 9.16
CA LYS A 62 -10.08 3.01 10.49
C LYS A 62 -11.07 2.57 11.57
N GLN A 63 -12.36 2.90 11.47
CA GLN A 63 -13.37 2.40 12.42
C GLN A 63 -13.46 0.87 12.42
N PHE A 64 -13.19 0.24 11.27
CA PHE A 64 -13.17 -1.23 11.14
C PHE A 64 -11.80 -1.86 11.43
N SER A 65 -10.76 -1.07 11.67
CA SER A 65 -9.40 -1.58 11.88
C SER A 65 -9.21 -2.33 13.22
N GLY A 66 -10.18 -2.26 14.13
CA GLY A 66 -10.27 -3.07 15.35
C GLY A 66 -11.01 -4.42 15.21
N ASN A 67 -11.61 -4.69 14.04
CA ASN A 67 -12.40 -5.91 13.78
C ASN A 67 -11.60 -6.99 13.05
N GLU A 68 -12.23 -8.15 12.84
CA GLU A 68 -11.72 -9.33 12.12
C GLU A 68 -11.14 -9.00 10.72
N ASN A 69 -11.52 -7.85 10.16
CA ASN A 69 -11.06 -7.30 8.88
C ASN A 69 -9.81 -6.39 8.96
N LYS A 70 -9.03 -6.47 10.05
CA LYS A 70 -7.83 -5.64 10.32
C LYS A 70 -6.80 -5.62 9.19
N THR A 71 -6.64 -6.72 8.46
CA THR A 71 -5.74 -6.83 7.31
C THR A 71 -6.16 -5.93 6.15
N ILE A 72 -7.46 -5.92 5.79
CA ILE A 72 -8.02 -5.09 4.73
C ILE A 72 -7.93 -3.61 5.14
N ALA A 73 -8.30 -3.29 6.38
CA ALA A 73 -8.24 -1.93 6.89
C ALA A 73 -6.81 -1.37 6.93
N LYS A 74 -5.83 -2.17 7.41
CA LYS A 74 -4.41 -1.78 7.40
C LYS A 74 -3.92 -1.50 5.97
N GLN A 75 -4.29 -2.34 5.00
CA GLN A 75 -3.84 -2.23 3.61
C GLN A 75 -4.36 -0.98 2.89
N VAL A 76 -5.50 -0.43 3.31
CA VAL A 76 -6.09 0.78 2.70
C VAL A 76 -5.68 2.06 3.42
N VAL A 77 -5.46 1.99 4.73
CA VAL A 77 -5.04 3.16 5.54
C VAL A 77 -3.56 3.48 5.32
N THR A 78 -2.74 2.46 5.02
CA THR A 78 -1.33 2.68 4.69
C THR A 78 -1.15 2.86 3.19
N GLU A 79 -0.77 4.06 2.74
CA GLU A 79 -0.29 4.28 1.37
C GLU A 79 0.73 3.20 1.00
N PHE A 80 0.44 2.32 0.04
CA PHE A 80 1.36 1.24 -0.28
C PHE A 80 2.55 1.79 -1.10
N TRP A 81 3.70 1.96 -0.45
CA TRP A 81 4.88 2.62 -1.04
C TRP A 81 5.69 1.69 -1.94
N ALA A 82 5.43 0.38 -1.92
CA ALA A 82 6.15 -0.63 -2.69
C ALA A 82 5.62 -0.86 -4.12
N TYR A 83 4.68 -0.05 -4.62
CA TYR A 83 4.25 -0.16 -6.01
C TYR A 83 5.45 0.03 -6.96
N TYR A 84 5.52 -0.78 -8.01
CA TYR A 84 6.63 -0.77 -8.95
C TYR A 84 6.17 -0.85 -10.41
N TYR A 85 7.09 -0.55 -11.35
CA TYR A 85 6.90 -0.77 -12.79
C TYR A 85 7.64 -2.06 -13.17
N LYS A 86 6.94 -3.00 -13.80
CA LYS A 86 7.52 -4.31 -14.15
C LYS A 86 8.63 -4.17 -15.20
N GLU A 87 8.52 -3.15 -16.04
CA GLU A 87 9.41 -2.83 -17.15
C GLU A 87 10.71 -2.18 -16.65
N ASN A 88 10.66 -1.51 -15.49
CA ASN A 88 11.83 -0.88 -14.88
C ASN A 88 12.79 -1.93 -14.31
N THR A 89 14.01 -1.96 -14.85
CA THR A 89 15.08 -2.90 -14.48
C THR A 89 15.52 -2.75 -13.03
N GLN A 90 15.67 -1.52 -12.52
CA GLN A 90 16.04 -1.23 -11.14
C GLN A 90 14.97 -1.73 -10.15
N HIS A 91 13.69 -1.55 -10.50
CA HIS A 91 12.60 -2.05 -9.66
C HIS A 91 12.59 -3.57 -9.59
N ARG A 92 12.82 -4.26 -10.70
CA ARG A 92 12.96 -5.73 -10.70
C ARG A 92 14.16 -6.18 -9.88
N TYR A 93 15.26 -5.44 -9.93
CA TYR A 93 16.44 -5.74 -9.14
C TYR A 93 16.16 -5.62 -7.64
N ILE A 94 15.45 -4.57 -7.21
CA ILE A 94 14.95 -4.45 -5.83
C ILE A 94 14.18 -5.71 -5.41
N LEU A 95 13.26 -6.22 -6.23
CA LEU A 95 12.51 -7.45 -5.89
C LEU A 95 13.43 -8.66 -5.66
N SER A 96 14.49 -8.79 -6.46
CA SER A 96 15.49 -9.86 -6.27
C SER A 96 16.22 -9.70 -4.94
N LEU A 97 16.64 -8.48 -4.58
CA LEU A 97 17.29 -8.19 -3.30
C LEU A 97 16.38 -8.48 -2.11
N LEU A 98 15.08 -8.18 -2.21
CA LEU A 98 14.12 -8.52 -1.16
C LEU A 98 14.05 -10.04 -0.92
N ILE A 99 14.04 -10.84 -1.98
CA ILE A 99 14.07 -12.31 -1.86
C ILE A 99 15.38 -12.78 -1.22
N GLN A 100 16.52 -12.23 -1.63
CA GLN A 100 17.83 -12.57 -1.05
C GLN A 100 17.93 -12.21 0.45
N LEU A 101 17.23 -11.15 0.88
CA LEU A 101 17.09 -10.79 2.30
C LEU A 101 16.12 -11.69 3.08
N GLY A 102 15.50 -12.68 2.43
CA GLY A 102 14.42 -13.49 3.01
C GLY A 102 13.13 -12.70 3.24
N TRP A 103 12.94 -11.57 2.57
CA TRP A 103 11.70 -10.80 2.58
C TRP A 103 10.82 -11.32 1.45
N SER A 104 10.33 -12.53 1.63
CA SER A 104 9.52 -13.26 0.67
C SER A 104 8.29 -13.87 1.32
N VAL A 105 7.27 -14.11 0.51
CA VAL A 105 6.02 -14.78 0.88
C VAL A 105 5.68 -15.85 -0.14
N LYS A 106 5.04 -16.92 0.31
CA LYS A 106 4.54 -17.97 -0.58
C LYS A 106 3.31 -17.48 -1.35
N SER A 107 3.30 -17.73 -2.65
CA SER A 107 2.22 -17.48 -3.58
C SER A 107 1.81 -18.79 -4.23
N ASN A 108 0.53 -19.13 -4.13
CA ASN A 108 -0.03 -20.34 -4.77
C ASN A 108 0.16 -20.36 -6.30
N LYS A 109 0.37 -19.19 -6.93
CA LYS A 109 0.49 -19.06 -8.38
C LYS A 109 1.94 -18.98 -8.86
N TYR A 110 2.83 -18.37 -8.07
CA TYR A 110 4.18 -18.00 -8.51
C TYR A 110 5.29 -18.60 -7.63
N GLY A 111 4.95 -19.46 -6.68
CA GLY A 111 5.91 -20.08 -5.76
C GLY A 111 6.29 -19.11 -4.65
N GLU A 112 7.46 -18.50 -4.73
CA GLU A 112 7.96 -17.54 -3.74
C GLU A 112 8.13 -16.17 -4.39
N ILE A 113 7.55 -15.14 -3.77
CA ILE A 113 7.57 -13.77 -4.28
C ILE A 113 8.03 -12.80 -3.20
N ALA A 114 8.56 -11.64 -3.60
CA ALA A 114 8.98 -10.61 -2.66
C ALA A 114 7.81 -10.11 -1.78
N ASP A 115 8.06 -9.94 -0.48
CA ASP A 115 7.11 -9.36 0.48
C ASP A 115 7.06 -7.84 0.33
N LEU A 116 6.17 -7.39 -0.55
CA LEU A 116 5.98 -5.97 -0.82
C LEU A 116 5.33 -5.21 0.35
N ASN A 117 4.61 -5.88 1.26
CA ASN A 117 4.05 -5.22 2.44
C ASN A 117 5.17 -4.84 3.39
N ARG A 118 6.06 -5.80 3.70
CA ARG A 118 7.25 -5.55 4.51
C ARG A 118 8.15 -4.48 3.89
N PHE A 119 8.34 -4.52 2.57
CA PHE A 119 9.13 -3.50 1.89
C PHE A 119 8.47 -2.11 1.93
N SER A 120 7.15 -2.02 1.76
CA SER A 120 6.41 -0.76 1.91
C SER A 120 6.57 -0.16 3.31
N ASP A 121 6.52 -1.00 4.35
CA ASP A 121 6.73 -0.56 5.73
C ASP A 121 8.18 -0.11 5.97
N TRP A 122 9.16 -0.80 5.38
CA TRP A 122 10.56 -0.39 5.45
C TRP A 122 10.81 0.97 4.78
N LEU A 123 10.24 1.20 3.59
CA LEU A 123 10.35 2.48 2.87
C LEU A 123 9.86 3.68 3.69
N LYS A 124 8.84 3.47 4.53
CA LYS A 124 8.31 4.51 5.44
C LYS A 124 9.12 4.68 6.72
N SER A 125 9.90 3.68 7.08
CA SER A 125 10.68 3.69 8.31
C SER A 125 11.88 4.63 8.19
N ARG A 126 12.46 5.02 9.33
CA ARG A 126 13.72 5.80 9.37
C ARG A 126 14.94 5.03 8.86
N ARG A 127 14.79 3.73 8.57
CA ARG A 127 15.85 2.88 8.04
C ARG A 127 16.00 3.01 6.52
N SER A 128 14.98 3.49 5.82
CA SER A 128 15.06 3.75 4.40
C SER A 128 15.84 5.04 4.14
N PRO A 129 16.85 5.05 3.24
CA PRO A 129 17.58 6.27 2.89
C PRO A 129 16.71 7.25 2.07
N VAL A 130 15.60 6.78 1.50
CA VAL A 130 14.62 7.61 0.79
C VAL A 130 13.22 7.24 1.29
N GLN A 131 12.57 8.18 1.97
CA GLN A 131 11.22 8.00 2.51
C GLN A 131 10.17 8.52 1.54
N LYS A 132 9.99 7.80 0.42
CA LYS A 132 8.98 8.11 -0.61
C LYS A 132 8.37 6.82 -1.19
N PRO A 133 7.20 6.90 -1.86
CA PRO A 133 6.72 5.80 -2.69
C PRO A 133 7.71 5.47 -3.80
N LEU A 134 7.98 4.18 -4.03
CA LEU A 134 8.95 3.70 -5.01
C LEU A 134 8.67 4.22 -6.43
N LYS A 135 7.40 4.32 -6.83
CA LYS A 135 7.01 4.88 -8.14
C LYS A 135 7.28 6.37 -8.31
N SER A 136 7.49 7.09 -7.23
CA SER A 136 7.73 8.53 -7.22
C SER A 136 9.21 8.88 -7.07
N MET A 137 10.08 7.87 -6.95
CA MET A 137 11.52 8.06 -6.83
C MET A 137 12.17 8.31 -8.18
N SER A 138 13.19 9.16 -8.20
CA SER A 138 14.10 9.29 -9.35
C SER A 138 15.02 8.06 -9.48
N PRO A 139 15.64 7.83 -10.65
CA PRO A 139 16.61 6.74 -10.81
C PRO A 139 17.76 6.78 -9.79
N GLU A 140 18.21 7.98 -9.41
CA GLU A 140 19.27 8.19 -8.42
C GLU A 140 18.79 7.85 -7.00
N GLU A 141 17.55 8.21 -6.67
CA GLU A 141 16.92 7.82 -5.40
C GLU A 141 16.73 6.31 -5.31
N ILE A 142 16.32 5.66 -6.41
CA ILE A 142 16.20 4.20 -6.51
C ILE A 142 17.56 3.53 -6.30
N SER A 143 18.64 4.08 -6.89
CA SER A 143 20.00 3.56 -6.66
C SER A 143 20.40 3.60 -5.19
N LYS A 144 19.99 4.63 -4.42
CA LYS A 144 20.24 4.68 -2.97
C LYS A 144 19.51 3.57 -2.21
N ILE A 145 18.26 3.27 -2.61
CA ILE A 145 17.51 2.13 -2.05
C ILE A 145 18.24 0.82 -2.32
N ILE A 146 18.69 0.61 -3.58
CA ILE A 146 19.43 -0.59 -3.98
C ILE A 146 20.69 -0.77 -3.14
N SER A 147 21.54 0.26 -3.05
CA SER A 147 22.79 0.18 -2.27
C SER A 147 22.54 -0.10 -0.78
N ALA A 148 21.45 0.43 -0.22
CA ALA A 148 21.08 0.13 1.16
C ALA A 148 20.64 -1.33 1.35
N LEU A 149 19.84 -1.89 0.43
CA LEU A 149 19.43 -3.29 0.49
C LEU A 149 20.62 -4.24 0.29
N GLU A 150 21.51 -3.94 -0.66
CA GLU A 150 22.77 -4.69 -0.86
C GLU A 150 23.64 -4.68 0.39
N SER A 151 23.79 -3.53 1.04
CA SER A 151 24.54 -3.41 2.30
C SER A 151 23.90 -4.22 3.44
N MET A 152 22.57 -4.30 3.47
CA MET A 152 21.85 -5.15 4.44
C MET A 152 22.10 -6.63 4.19
N ILE A 153 22.21 -7.06 2.93
CA ILE A 153 22.52 -8.44 2.54
C ILE A 153 23.95 -8.81 2.99
N VAL A 154 24.94 -7.97 2.68
CA VAL A 154 26.35 -8.22 3.06
C VAL A 154 26.48 -8.41 4.57
N LYS A 155 25.89 -7.50 5.36
CA LYS A 155 25.90 -7.60 6.82
C LYS A 155 25.19 -8.85 7.33
N ASN A 156 24.17 -9.33 6.63
CA ASN A 156 23.47 -10.56 7.02
C ASN A 156 24.34 -11.80 6.80
N TYR A 157 25.20 -11.80 5.77
CA TYR A 157 26.15 -12.88 5.53
C TYR A 157 27.36 -12.85 6.49
N GLU A 158 27.82 -11.67 6.92
CA GLU A 158 28.91 -11.55 7.90
C GLU A 158 28.53 -12.01 9.32
N LEU A 159 27.24 -12.16 9.60
CA LEU A 159 26.71 -12.60 10.90
C LEU A 159 26.33 -14.09 10.93
N LEU A 160 26.54 -14.82 9.84
CA LEU A 160 26.35 -16.26 9.71
C LEU A 160 27.69 -16.99 9.81
#